data_AF-A0A927RPT5-F1
#
_entry.id   AF-A0A927RPT5-F1
#
_cell.length_a   1.000
_cell.length_b   1.000
_cell.length_c   1.000
_cell.angle_alpha   90.00
_cell.angle_beta   90.00
_cell.angle_gamma   90.00
#
_symmetry.space_group_name_H-M   'P 1'
#
loop_
_entity.id
_entity.type
_entity.pdbx_description
1 polymer ?
#
loop_
_entity_poly.entity_id
_entity_poly.type
_entity_poly.pdbx_seq_one_letter_code
_entity_poly.pdbx_strand_id
1 'polypeptide(L)'
;MKQVYVILSRTNTGIGRLIRFFTGYELNHSAISFDKSLKTMYSFGRKANQPAYDGGFITETPGRYCEEGKDTRIKIFEFSLTDADFKKLRDRFEEIRSHAKDYLYNTYGAMLSGIGIDFYVPYTYICIEFVTYIMGLGRKISIKKFDKLFAEKAIYDGSFREYYGKKQIIEDKYFFRERPFSLRAKLVLKHFGRLHRYIRDRKKNISLLKNKNN
;
A
#
# COMPACT_ATOMS: atom_id res chain seq x y z
N MET A 1 24.21 9.92 4.63
CA MET A 1 22.94 9.41 5.20
C MET A 1 21.76 10.04 4.48
N LYS A 2 20.77 9.24 4.12
CA LYS A 2 19.56 9.68 3.41
C LYS A 2 18.32 9.34 4.23
N GLN A 3 17.31 10.20 4.17
CA GLN A 3 16.09 10.06 4.95
C GLN A 3 14.99 9.42 4.11
N VAL A 4 14.21 8.55 4.73
CA VAL A 4 13.03 7.91 4.16
C VAL A 4 11.90 7.99 5.16
N TYR A 5 10.70 8.26 4.67
CA TYR A 5 9.52 8.48 5.49
C TYR A 5 8.51 7.39 5.23
N VAL A 6 8.07 6.69 6.27
CA VAL A 6 6.94 5.77 6.19
C VAL A 6 5.74 6.43 6.84
N ILE A 7 4.59 6.37 6.18
CA ILE A 7 3.35 6.97 6.62
C ILE A 7 2.37 5.83 6.84
N LEU A 8 1.83 5.73 8.05
CA LEU A 8 0.66 4.92 8.34
C LEU A 8 -0.54 5.84 8.42
N SER A 9 -1.67 5.45 7.81
CA SER A 9 -2.85 6.31 7.77
C SER A 9 -4.16 5.57 8.00
N ARG A 10 -5.14 6.30 8.52
CA ARG A 10 -6.51 5.83 8.74
C ARG A 10 -7.39 6.22 7.57
N THR A 11 -7.49 5.37 6.56
CA THR A 11 -8.41 5.63 5.44
C THR A 11 -9.85 5.34 5.84
N ASN A 12 -10.75 6.32 5.69
CA ASN A 12 -12.15 6.23 6.15
C ASN A 12 -13.13 5.67 5.09
N THR A 13 -12.65 4.75 4.25
CA THR A 13 -13.49 4.09 3.22
C THR A 13 -14.16 2.83 3.76
N GLY A 14 -15.18 2.30 3.05
CA GLY A 14 -15.88 1.08 3.46
C GLY A 14 -14.94 -0.12 3.67
N ILE A 15 -14.01 -0.35 2.74
CA ILE A 15 -12.95 -1.35 2.90
C ILE A 15 -12.02 -1.01 4.07
N GLY A 16 -11.66 0.27 4.20
CA GLY A 16 -10.83 0.74 5.31
C GLY A 16 -11.45 0.41 6.68
N ARG A 17 -12.77 0.57 6.84
CA ARG A 17 -13.50 0.17 8.06
C ARG A 17 -13.42 -1.33 8.30
N LEU A 18 -13.64 -2.15 7.27
CA LEU A 18 -13.60 -3.61 7.36
C LEU A 18 -12.21 -4.11 7.77
N ILE A 19 -11.14 -3.56 7.17
CA ILE A 19 -9.76 -3.93 7.53
C ILE A 19 -9.47 -3.62 9.00
N ARG A 20 -9.90 -2.45 9.50
CA ARG A 20 -9.70 -2.10 10.92
C ARG A 20 -10.46 -3.02 11.87
N PHE A 21 -11.68 -3.41 11.49
CA PHE A 21 -12.48 -4.35 12.27
C PHE A 21 -11.75 -5.69 12.44
N PHE A 22 -11.24 -6.26 11.34
CA PHE A 22 -10.52 -7.54 11.42
C PHE A 22 -9.14 -7.41 12.08
N THR A 23 -8.36 -6.38 11.72
CA THR A 23 -7.00 -6.21 12.27
C THR A 23 -6.97 -5.76 13.74
N GLY A 24 -8.09 -5.26 14.28
CA GLY A 24 -8.16 -4.67 15.60
C GLY A 24 -7.16 -3.52 15.78
N TYR A 25 -6.90 -2.75 14.71
CA TYR A 25 -5.94 -1.67 14.68
C TYR A 25 -6.46 -0.51 13.84
N GLU A 26 -6.12 0.72 14.23
CA GLU A 26 -6.79 1.91 13.70
C GLU A 26 -6.19 2.47 12.40
N LEU A 27 -4.91 2.23 12.15
CA LEU A 27 -4.27 2.59 10.88
C LEU A 27 -4.34 1.39 9.94
N ASN A 28 -4.76 1.60 8.70
CA ASN A 28 -5.10 0.52 7.78
C ASN A 28 -4.43 0.65 6.40
N HIS A 29 -3.68 1.73 6.20
CA HIS A 29 -2.94 1.99 4.99
C HIS A 29 -1.52 2.42 5.32
N SER A 30 -0.60 2.13 4.42
CA SER A 30 0.79 2.52 4.55
C SER A 30 1.37 2.96 3.21
N ALA A 31 2.19 4.00 3.24
CA ALA A 31 2.92 4.49 2.08
C ALA A 31 4.36 4.84 2.47
N ILE A 32 5.22 4.99 1.46
CA ILE A 32 6.60 5.46 1.63
C ILE A 32 6.80 6.77 0.87
N SER A 33 7.64 7.66 1.39
CA SER A 33 8.11 8.85 0.70
C SER A 33 9.63 9.01 0.85
N PHE A 34 10.23 9.60 -0.17
CA PHE A 34 11.65 9.98 -0.18
C PHE A 34 11.87 11.45 0.14
N ASP A 35 10.82 12.16 0.54
CA ASP A 35 10.83 13.58 0.85
C ASP A 35 9.96 13.84 2.10
N LYS A 36 10.51 14.57 3.08
CA LYS A 36 9.83 14.97 4.32
C LYS A 36 8.55 15.76 4.06
N SER A 37 8.48 16.45 2.92
CA SER A 37 7.33 17.25 2.52
C SER A 37 6.08 16.43 2.20
N LEU A 38 6.21 15.11 2.00
CA LEU A 38 5.13 14.20 1.62
C LEU A 38 4.36 14.62 0.35
N LYS A 39 4.94 15.47 -0.50
CA LYS A 39 4.35 15.86 -1.80
C LYS A 39 4.08 14.66 -2.70
N THR A 40 4.89 13.62 -2.58
CA THR A 40 4.75 12.39 -3.35
C THR A 40 5.00 11.21 -2.43
N MET A 41 4.04 10.30 -2.41
CA MET A 41 4.11 9.05 -1.65
C MET A 41 3.84 7.89 -2.60
N TYR A 42 4.37 6.72 -2.27
CA TYR A 42 4.21 5.52 -3.07
C TYR A 42 3.62 4.40 -2.22
N SER A 43 2.67 3.67 -2.77
CA SER A 43 2.06 2.55 -2.08
C SER A 43 1.52 1.51 -3.06
N PHE A 44 1.07 0.40 -2.50
CA PHE A 44 0.12 -0.47 -3.16
C PHE A 44 -1.26 -0.18 -2.59
N GLY A 45 -2.21 0.14 -3.47
CA GLY A 45 -3.55 0.49 -3.05
C GLY A 45 -4.50 0.67 -4.22
N ARG A 46 -5.64 1.30 -3.94
CA ARG A 46 -6.68 1.56 -4.92
C ARG A 46 -6.21 2.60 -5.93
N LYS A 47 -6.44 2.37 -7.22
CA LYS A 47 -6.10 3.36 -8.27
C LYS A 47 -7.06 4.54 -8.28
N ALA A 48 -8.27 4.33 -7.78
CA ALA A 48 -9.36 5.28 -7.73
C ALA A 48 -10.17 5.08 -6.45
N ASN A 49 -10.96 6.08 -6.05
CA ASN A 49 -11.89 5.91 -4.93
C ASN A 49 -12.92 4.81 -5.24
N GLN A 50 -13.41 4.81 -6.50
CA GLN A 50 -14.33 3.82 -7.04
C GLN A 50 -13.86 3.31 -8.42
N PRO A 51 -13.83 1.98 -8.67
CA PRO A 51 -14.18 0.91 -7.75
C PRO A 51 -13.08 0.62 -6.72
N ALA A 52 -13.49 0.19 -5.52
CA ALA A 52 -12.55 0.00 -4.41
C ALA A 52 -11.65 -1.26 -4.54
N TYR A 53 -11.94 -2.15 -5.51
CA TYR A 53 -11.21 -3.42 -5.68
C TYR A 53 -10.25 -3.43 -6.88
N ASP A 54 -10.12 -2.33 -7.65
CA ASP A 54 -9.06 -2.20 -8.66
C ASP A 54 -7.85 -1.49 -8.06
N GLY A 55 -6.77 -2.25 -7.84
CA GLY A 55 -5.58 -1.76 -7.15
C GLY A 55 -4.27 -2.26 -7.75
N GLY A 56 -3.19 -1.57 -7.41
CA GLY A 56 -1.83 -1.89 -7.81
C GLY A 56 -0.85 -0.88 -7.22
N PHE A 57 0.34 -0.79 -7.83
CA PHE A 57 1.28 0.27 -7.51
C PHE A 57 0.69 1.64 -7.87
N ILE A 58 0.76 2.59 -6.96
CA ILE A 58 0.19 3.92 -7.10
C ILE A 58 1.15 4.99 -6.56
N THR A 59 1.09 6.15 -7.19
CA THR A 59 1.63 7.40 -6.64
C THR A 59 0.49 8.15 -5.97
N GLU A 60 0.69 8.53 -4.72
CA GLU A 60 -0.27 9.24 -3.90
C GLU A 60 0.19 10.68 -3.70
N THR A 61 -0.80 11.58 -3.70
CA THR A 61 -0.62 12.99 -3.37
C THR A 61 -1.30 13.30 -2.03
N PRO A 62 -0.89 14.39 -1.37
CA PRO A 62 -1.55 14.90 -0.16
C PRO A 62 -3.07 15.02 -0.27
N GLY A 63 -3.60 15.33 -1.46
CA GLY A 63 -5.05 15.42 -1.72
C GLY A 63 -5.83 14.16 -1.36
N ARG A 64 -5.22 12.98 -1.39
CA ARG A 64 -5.87 11.71 -1.01
C ARG A 64 -6.13 11.57 0.49
N TYR A 65 -5.42 12.31 1.32
CA TYR A 65 -5.48 12.23 2.78
C TYR A 65 -6.44 13.28 3.37
N CYS A 66 -7.07 14.09 2.53
CA CYS A 66 -7.98 15.17 2.94
C CYS A 66 -9.33 15.16 2.17
N GLU A 67 -9.80 13.97 1.79
CA GLU A 67 -11.07 13.73 1.09
C GLU A 67 -12.24 14.50 1.74
N GLU A 68 -13.00 15.27 0.93
CA GLU A 68 -14.26 15.93 1.35
C GLU A 68 -14.16 16.81 2.62
N GLY A 69 -13.02 17.44 2.88
CA GLY A 69 -12.86 18.23 4.11
C GLY A 69 -12.52 17.41 5.35
N LYS A 70 -12.57 16.08 5.27
CA LYS A 70 -12.27 15.17 6.39
C LYS A 70 -10.76 15.07 6.57
N ASP A 71 -10.34 15.21 7.81
CA ASP A 71 -8.96 15.01 8.18
C ASP A 71 -8.66 13.51 8.40
N THR A 72 -7.46 13.10 8.04
CA THR A 72 -7.00 11.72 8.20
C THR A 72 -5.94 11.68 9.28
N ARG A 73 -6.15 10.85 10.30
CA ARG A 73 -5.08 10.54 11.25
C ARG A 73 -3.96 9.81 10.51
N ILE A 74 -2.74 10.30 10.71
CA ILE A 74 -1.51 9.72 10.20
C ILE A 74 -0.49 9.54 11.32
N LYS A 75 0.43 8.61 11.09
CA LYS A 75 1.65 8.46 11.88
C LYS A 75 2.84 8.38 10.92
N ILE A 76 3.87 9.20 11.15
CA ILE A 76 5.04 9.32 10.27
C ILE A 76 6.26 8.81 11.01
N PHE A 77 7.01 7.94 10.33
CA PHE A 77 8.24 7.35 10.80
C PHE A 77 9.40 7.84 9.93
N GLU A 78 10.49 8.28 10.54
CA GLU A 78 11.70 8.73 9.85
C GLU A 78 12.84 7.71 10.00
N PHE A 79 13.35 7.25 8.87
CA PHE A 79 14.46 6.32 8.80
C PHE A 79 15.67 7.01 8.18
N SER A 80 16.74 7.15 8.95
CA SER A 80 18.05 7.55 8.44
C SER A 80 18.82 6.32 7.98
N LEU A 81 19.04 6.22 6.67
CA LEU A 81 19.72 5.09 6.03
C LEU A 81 21.15 5.47 5.63
N THR A 82 22.03 4.48 5.64
CA THR A 82 23.33 4.58 4.96
C THR A 82 23.10 4.75 3.46
N ASP A 83 24.08 5.29 2.74
CA ASP A 83 23.94 5.46 1.29
C ASP A 83 23.81 4.10 0.58
N ALA A 84 24.44 3.04 1.12
CA ALA A 84 24.31 1.68 0.63
C ALA A 84 22.90 1.10 0.83
N ASP A 85 22.30 1.27 2.01
CA ASP A 85 20.94 0.77 2.28
C ASP A 85 19.89 1.58 1.53
N PHE A 86 20.08 2.89 1.41
CA PHE A 86 19.24 3.74 0.58
C PHE A 86 19.31 3.31 -0.89
N LYS A 87 20.51 2.99 -1.41
CA LYS A 87 20.64 2.47 -2.77
C LYS A 87 19.87 1.16 -2.96
N LYS A 88 20.03 0.18 -2.05
CA LYS A 88 19.27 -1.09 -2.11
C LYS A 88 17.77 -0.87 -2.10
N LEU A 89 17.29 0.05 -1.25
CA LEU A 89 15.88 0.41 -1.20
C LEU A 89 15.42 1.02 -2.53
N ARG A 90 16.20 1.95 -3.10
CA ARG A 90 15.92 2.57 -4.40
C ARG A 90 15.91 1.54 -5.52
N ASP A 91 16.85 0.60 -5.55
CA ASP A 91 16.92 -0.46 -6.56
C ASP A 91 15.62 -1.30 -6.55
N ARG A 92 15.16 -1.76 -5.36
CA ARG A 92 13.87 -2.48 -5.22
C ARG A 92 12.67 -1.63 -5.63
N PHE A 93 12.69 -0.35 -5.28
CA PHE A 93 11.63 0.58 -5.66
C PHE A 93 11.55 0.76 -7.18
N GLU A 94 12.68 0.95 -7.86
CA GLU A 94 12.74 1.13 -9.31
C GLU A 94 12.35 -0.14 -10.07
N GLU A 95 12.72 -1.32 -9.56
CA GLU A 95 12.28 -2.62 -10.10
C GLU A 95 10.75 -2.71 -10.12
N ILE A 96 10.09 -2.41 -8.99
CA ILE A 96 8.63 -2.42 -8.89
C ILE A 96 8.02 -1.32 -9.77
N ARG A 97 8.60 -0.11 -9.77
CA ARG A 97 8.08 1.04 -10.51
C ARG A 97 8.14 0.81 -12.01
N SER A 98 9.23 0.26 -12.53
CA SER A 98 9.41 -0.04 -13.96
C SER A 98 8.42 -1.09 -14.47
N HIS A 99 8.00 -2.01 -13.60
CA HIS A 99 7.03 -3.07 -13.90
C HIS A 99 5.66 -2.83 -13.24
N ALA A 100 5.34 -1.58 -12.89
CA ALA A 100 4.15 -1.25 -12.09
C ALA A 100 2.82 -1.76 -12.69
N LYS A 101 2.74 -1.93 -14.02
CA LYS A 101 1.56 -2.45 -14.72
C LYS A 101 1.35 -3.96 -14.52
N ASP A 102 2.41 -4.68 -14.24
CA ASP A 102 2.41 -6.13 -14.02
C ASP A 102 2.01 -6.46 -12.59
N TYR A 103 2.33 -5.57 -11.65
CA TYR A 103 1.96 -5.75 -10.26
C TYR A 103 0.49 -5.40 -9.97
N LEU A 104 -0.15 -6.20 -9.11
CA LEU A 104 -1.53 -5.99 -8.65
C LEU A 104 -1.62 -5.81 -7.14
N TYR A 105 -2.70 -5.20 -6.69
CA TYR A 105 -3.04 -5.22 -5.27
C TYR A 105 -3.57 -6.60 -4.86
N ASN A 106 -3.02 -7.16 -3.77
CA ASN A 106 -3.45 -8.45 -3.25
C ASN A 106 -4.74 -8.30 -2.41
N THR A 107 -5.88 -8.17 -3.10
CA THR A 107 -7.17 -7.95 -2.43
C THR A 107 -7.54 -9.09 -1.46
N TYR A 108 -7.28 -10.35 -1.86
CA TYR A 108 -7.51 -11.51 -0.99
C TYR A 108 -6.58 -11.49 0.23
N GLY A 109 -5.29 -11.22 0.03
CA GLY A 109 -4.33 -11.07 1.12
C GLY A 109 -4.73 -9.97 2.09
N ALA A 110 -5.17 -8.81 1.60
CA ALA A 110 -5.61 -7.71 2.45
C ALA A 110 -6.79 -8.11 3.35
N MET A 111 -7.81 -8.79 2.79
CA MET A 111 -8.95 -9.27 3.56
C MET A 111 -8.56 -10.37 4.57
N LEU A 112 -7.75 -11.34 4.15
CA LEU A 112 -7.35 -12.49 4.95
C LEU A 112 -6.32 -12.13 6.04
N SER A 113 -5.50 -11.11 5.81
CA SER A 113 -4.52 -10.62 6.79
C SER A 113 -5.17 -10.16 8.08
N GLY A 114 -6.40 -9.65 8.01
CA GLY A 114 -7.19 -9.24 9.17
C GLY A 114 -7.54 -10.40 10.10
N ILE A 115 -7.68 -11.61 9.57
CA ILE A 115 -7.94 -12.83 10.36
C ILE A 115 -6.69 -13.70 10.55
N GLY A 116 -5.50 -13.12 10.36
CA GLY A 116 -4.21 -13.77 10.60
C GLY A 116 -3.74 -14.74 9.51
N ILE A 117 -4.41 -14.78 8.35
CA ILE A 117 -4.05 -15.67 7.25
C ILE A 117 -3.15 -14.92 6.26
N ASP A 118 -1.90 -15.38 6.14
CA ASP A 118 -0.95 -14.91 5.13
C ASP A 118 -1.25 -15.57 3.77
N PHE A 119 -1.90 -14.82 2.88
CA PHE A 119 -2.24 -15.30 1.54
C PHE A 119 -1.37 -14.65 0.47
N TYR A 120 -0.21 -15.25 0.22
CA TYR A 120 0.74 -14.78 -0.78
C TYR A 120 0.30 -15.08 -2.24
N VAL A 121 0.33 -14.07 -3.09
CA VAL A 121 0.19 -14.23 -4.56
C VAL A 121 1.38 -13.56 -5.27
N PRO A 122 2.09 -14.25 -6.19
CA PRO A 122 3.19 -13.67 -6.95
C PRO A 122 2.77 -12.40 -7.68
N TYR A 123 3.70 -11.45 -7.83
CA TYR A 123 3.47 -10.14 -8.47
C TYR A 123 2.31 -9.35 -7.87
N THR A 124 2.00 -9.57 -6.60
CA THR A 124 1.04 -8.77 -5.86
C THR A 124 1.63 -8.26 -4.56
N TYR A 125 1.09 -7.15 -4.05
CA TYR A 125 1.42 -6.64 -2.72
C TYR A 125 0.18 -6.05 -2.05
N ILE A 126 0.15 -6.11 -0.72
CA ILE A 126 -0.65 -5.23 0.14
C ILE A 126 0.20 -3.98 0.45
N CYS A 127 -0.42 -2.87 0.88
CA CYS A 127 0.26 -1.63 1.21
C CYS A 127 1.48 -1.83 2.14
N ILE A 128 1.32 -2.55 3.25
CA ILE A 128 2.41 -2.75 4.23
C ILE A 128 3.47 -3.74 3.75
N GLU A 129 3.07 -4.76 2.97
CA GLU A 129 4.03 -5.69 2.36
C GLU A 129 4.96 -4.97 1.39
N PHE A 130 4.44 -4.01 0.64
CA PHE A 130 5.25 -3.19 -0.27
C PHE A 130 6.27 -2.35 0.51
N VAL A 131 5.83 -1.61 1.53
CA VAL A 131 6.71 -0.77 2.36
C VAL A 131 7.80 -1.60 3.04
N THR A 132 7.44 -2.75 3.59
CA THR A 132 8.39 -3.62 4.29
C THR A 132 9.34 -4.33 3.33
N TYR A 133 8.87 -4.69 2.12
CA TYR A 133 9.71 -5.25 1.06
C TYR A 133 10.79 -4.26 0.60
N ILE A 134 10.41 -3.03 0.23
CA ILE A 134 11.39 -2.03 -0.25
C ILE A 134 12.40 -1.69 0.83
N MET A 135 11.96 -1.59 2.09
CA MET A 135 12.85 -1.39 3.25
C MET A 135 13.75 -2.59 3.56
N GLY A 136 13.54 -3.73 2.91
CA GLY A 136 14.36 -4.94 3.14
C GLY A 136 14.02 -5.71 4.42
N LEU A 137 12.84 -5.48 4.98
CA LEU A 137 12.37 -6.10 6.23
C LEU A 137 11.57 -7.40 6.00
N GLY A 138 11.45 -7.84 4.74
CA GLY A 138 10.57 -8.92 4.33
C GLY A 138 9.12 -8.46 4.17
N ARG A 139 8.19 -9.41 3.97
CA ARG A 139 6.77 -9.11 3.66
C ARG A 139 5.78 -9.47 4.77
N LYS A 140 6.24 -10.12 5.85
CA LYS A 140 5.39 -10.71 6.89
C LYS A 140 5.13 -9.78 8.09
N ILE A 141 5.42 -8.50 7.94
CA ILE A 141 5.22 -7.51 9.00
C ILE A 141 3.85 -6.86 8.78
N SER A 142 2.92 -7.10 9.71
CA SER A 142 1.63 -6.43 9.72
C SER A 142 1.77 -4.96 10.09
N ILE A 143 0.80 -4.14 9.72
CA ILE A 143 0.81 -2.70 10.03
C ILE A 143 0.91 -2.42 11.54
N LYS A 144 0.18 -3.20 12.36
CA LYS A 144 0.24 -3.13 13.83
C LYS A 144 1.61 -3.53 14.37
N LYS A 145 2.25 -4.54 13.77
CA LYS A 145 3.61 -4.96 14.17
C LYS A 145 4.65 -3.92 13.76
N PHE A 146 4.51 -3.34 12.57
CA PHE A 146 5.38 -2.26 12.09
C PHE A 146 5.33 -1.06 13.04
N ASP A 147 4.14 -0.59 13.40
CA ASP A 147 3.95 0.53 14.34
C ASP A 147 4.66 0.28 15.68
N LYS A 148 4.53 -0.93 16.24
CA LYS A 148 5.19 -1.31 17.49
C LYS A 148 6.71 -1.42 17.35
N LEU A 149 7.20 -2.01 16.26
CA LEU A 149 8.62 -2.27 16.07
C LEU A 149 9.46 -1.01 15.85
N PHE A 150 8.85 0.04 15.31
CA PHE A 150 9.53 1.28 14.94
C PHE A 150 8.97 2.49 15.69
N ALA A 151 8.35 2.27 16.86
CA ALA A 151 7.73 3.33 17.64
C ALA A 151 8.71 4.48 17.96
N GLU A 152 9.98 4.17 18.18
CA GLU A 152 11.07 5.12 18.43
C GLU A 152 11.46 5.95 17.19
N LYS A 153 11.06 5.52 15.99
CA LYS A 153 11.26 6.27 14.73
C LYS A 153 10.10 7.20 14.42
N ALA A 154 9.01 7.16 15.19
CA ALA A 154 7.85 8.01 14.95
C ALA A 154 8.20 9.48 15.26
N ILE A 155 8.04 10.34 14.26
CA ILE A 155 8.30 11.78 14.36
C ILE A 155 7.00 12.60 14.43
N TYR A 156 5.86 11.98 14.13
CA TYR A 156 4.54 12.62 14.15
C TYR A 156 3.44 11.56 14.29
N ASP A 157 2.42 11.83 15.10
CA ASP A 157 1.17 11.06 15.20
C ASP A 157 0.03 12.05 15.43
N GLY A 158 -0.85 12.19 14.46
CA GLY A 158 -1.90 13.21 14.51
C GLY A 158 -2.58 13.47 13.18
N SER A 159 -3.07 14.69 13.02
CA SER A 159 -3.77 15.19 11.84
C SER A 159 -2.87 15.31 10.61
N PHE A 160 -3.30 14.77 9.45
CA PHE A 160 -2.60 15.05 8.20
C PHE A 160 -2.63 16.55 7.86
N ARG A 161 -3.76 17.22 8.11
CA ARG A 161 -3.90 18.67 7.85
C ARG A 161 -2.94 19.51 8.69
N GLU A 162 -2.76 19.18 9.96
CA GLU A 162 -1.80 19.90 10.82
C GLU A 162 -0.37 19.69 10.37
N TYR A 163 0.02 18.44 10.03
CA TYR A 163 1.37 18.14 9.55
C TYR A 163 1.67 18.83 8.21
N TYR A 164 0.76 18.73 7.24
CA TYR A 164 0.97 19.30 5.91
C TYR A 164 0.86 20.84 5.89
N GLY A 165 0.16 21.39 6.87
CA GLY A 165 -0.05 22.82 7.08
C GLY A 165 -1.10 23.43 6.14
N LYS A 166 -1.33 24.75 6.27
CA LYS A 166 -2.27 25.54 5.43
C LYS A 166 -1.88 25.64 3.94
N LYS A 167 -0.90 24.88 3.47
CA LYS A 167 -0.57 24.80 2.04
C LYS A 167 -1.81 24.31 1.29
N GLN A 168 -2.06 24.88 0.12
CA GLN A 168 -3.21 24.47 -0.68
C GLN A 168 -3.08 22.99 -1.04
N ILE A 169 -3.86 22.15 -0.36
CA ILE A 169 -3.96 20.74 -0.68
C ILE A 169 -4.77 20.67 -1.96
N ILE A 170 -4.08 20.37 -3.06
CA ILE A 170 -4.73 20.14 -4.35
C ILE A 170 -5.40 18.79 -4.27
N GLU A 171 -6.71 18.78 -4.46
CA GLU A 171 -7.50 17.56 -4.54
C GLU A 171 -6.99 16.64 -5.67
N ASP A 172 -6.89 15.35 -5.38
CA ASP A 172 -6.58 14.34 -6.41
C ASP A 172 -7.82 14.07 -7.27
N LYS A 173 -8.09 14.98 -8.22
CA LYS A 173 -9.22 14.89 -9.15
C LYS A 173 -9.26 13.56 -9.90
N TYR A 174 -8.12 12.93 -10.17
CA TYR A 174 -8.07 11.64 -10.85
C TYR A 174 -8.59 10.49 -9.96
N PHE A 175 -8.16 10.49 -8.70
CA PHE A 175 -8.59 9.49 -7.73
C PHE A 175 -10.08 9.60 -7.42
N PHE A 176 -10.58 10.82 -7.22
CA PHE A 176 -11.98 11.09 -6.88
C PHE A 176 -12.93 11.16 -8.08
N ARG A 177 -12.42 11.10 -9.31
CA ARG A 177 -13.26 11.08 -10.52
C ARG A 177 -14.32 9.99 -10.47
N GLU A 178 -15.59 10.38 -10.57
CA GLU A 178 -16.67 9.42 -10.71
C GLU A 178 -16.53 8.61 -12.01
N ARG A 179 -16.92 7.34 -11.95
CA ARG A 179 -16.85 6.42 -13.08
C ARG A 179 -18.20 5.72 -13.23
N PRO A 180 -18.73 5.57 -14.46
CA PRO A 180 -19.96 4.84 -14.69
C PRO A 180 -19.90 3.43 -14.11
N PHE A 181 -21.05 2.91 -13.65
CA PHE A 181 -21.14 1.59 -13.04
C PHE A 181 -20.56 0.47 -13.94
N SER A 182 -20.85 0.50 -15.24
CA SER A 182 -20.32 -0.46 -16.22
C SER A 182 -18.79 -0.48 -16.27
N LEU A 183 -18.16 0.69 -16.24
CA LEU A 183 -16.70 0.81 -16.19
C LEU A 183 -16.15 0.29 -14.87
N ARG A 184 -16.80 0.61 -13.74
CA ARG A 184 -16.43 0.10 -12.41
C ARG A 184 -16.48 -1.43 -12.39
N ALA A 185 -17.56 -2.04 -12.86
CA ALA A 185 -17.72 -3.49 -12.93
C ALA A 185 -16.65 -4.14 -13.83
N LYS A 186 -16.39 -3.57 -15.01
CA LYS A 186 -15.34 -4.05 -15.93
C LYS A 186 -13.94 -4.01 -15.28
N LEU A 187 -13.61 -2.95 -14.55
CA LEU A 187 -12.33 -2.82 -13.86
C LEU A 187 -12.17 -3.86 -12.74
N VAL A 188 -13.23 -4.08 -11.95
CA VAL A 188 -13.24 -5.12 -10.90
C VAL A 188 -13.06 -6.51 -11.49
N LEU A 189 -13.84 -6.86 -12.54
CA LEU A 189 -13.71 -8.16 -13.22
C LEU A 189 -12.32 -8.36 -13.82
N LYS A 190 -11.74 -7.31 -14.43
CA LYS A 190 -10.37 -7.36 -14.96
C LYS A 190 -9.35 -7.60 -13.84
N HIS A 191 -9.50 -6.93 -12.69
CA HIS A 191 -8.61 -7.09 -11.54
C HIS A 191 -8.62 -8.53 -11.02
N PHE A 192 -9.81 -9.05 -10.69
CA PHE A 192 -9.95 -10.41 -10.17
C PHE A 192 -9.58 -11.48 -11.22
N GLY A 193 -9.88 -11.25 -12.50
CA GLY A 193 -9.46 -12.15 -13.57
C GLY A 193 -7.94 -12.27 -13.70
N ARG A 194 -7.19 -11.17 -13.54
CA ARG A 194 -5.72 -11.22 -13.49
C ARG A 194 -5.22 -11.87 -12.19
N LEU A 195 -5.83 -11.55 -11.05
CA LEU A 195 -5.43 -12.12 -9.76
C LEU A 195 -5.61 -13.65 -9.73
N HIS A 196 -6.74 -14.16 -10.23
CA HIS A 196 -6.97 -15.60 -10.41
C HIS A 196 -5.96 -16.25 -11.36
N ARG A 197 -5.57 -15.56 -12.42
CA ARG A 197 -4.51 -16.05 -13.32
C ARG A 197 -3.20 -16.25 -12.57
N TYR A 198 -2.76 -15.27 -11.78
CA TYR A 198 -1.54 -15.39 -10.96
C TYR A 198 -1.63 -16.52 -9.93
N ILE A 199 -2.79 -16.70 -9.28
CA ILE A 199 -3.02 -17.82 -8.36
C ILE A 199 -2.93 -19.17 -9.07
N ARG A 200 -3.55 -19.30 -10.25
CA ARG A 200 -3.53 -20.53 -11.05
C ARG A 200 -2.11 -20.87 -11.52
N ASP A 201 -1.39 -19.88 -12.04
CA ASP A 201 -0.05 -20.09 -12.59
C ASP A 201 0.95 -20.43 -11.47
N ARG A 202 0.77 -19.86 -10.27
CA ARG A 202 1.47 -20.29 -9.04
C ARG A 202 1.25 -21.78 -8.74
N LYS A 203 -0.01 -22.24 -8.76
CA LYS A 203 -0.34 -23.65 -8.48
C LYS A 203 0.31 -24.60 -9.49
N LYS A 204 0.30 -24.24 -10.79
CA LYS A 204 0.97 -25.00 -11.86
C LYS A 204 2.48 -25.11 -11.65
N ASN A 205 3.14 -24.00 -11.28
CA ASN A 205 4.58 -24.00 -11.05
C ASN A 205 4.97 -24.85 -9.82
N ILE A 206 4.16 -24.83 -8.75
CA ILE A 206 4.36 -25.68 -7.57
C ILE A 206 4.15 -27.16 -7.90
N SER A 207 3.12 -27.52 -8.69
CA SER A 207 2.91 -28.91 -9.10
C SER A 207 4.04 -29.44 -10.00
N LEU A 208 4.56 -28.61 -10.91
CA LEU A 208 5.70 -28.97 -11.76
C LEU A 208 6.99 -29.20 -10.96
N LEU A 209 7.24 -28.39 -9.92
CA LEU A 209 8.39 -28.58 -9.01
C LEU A 209 8.26 -29.87 -8.18
N LYS A 210 7.05 -30.20 -7.71
CA LYS A 210 6.80 -31.45 -6.98
C LYS A 210 6.99 -32.70 -7.86
N ASN A 211 6.57 -32.64 -9.12
CA ASN A 211 6.72 -33.76 -10.06
C ASN A 211 8.15 -33.94 -10.59
N LYS A 212 9.04 -32.96 -10.46
CA LYS A 212 10.47 -33.09 -10.82
C LYS A 212 11.34 -33.63 -9.68
N ASN A 213 10.81 -33.65 -8.45
CA ASN A 213 11.50 -34.12 -7.25
C ASN A 213 11.01 -35.48 -6.75
N ASN A 214 10.16 -36.15 -7.54
CA ASN A 214 9.76 -37.55 -7.41
C ASN A 214 10.31 -38.32 -8.62
#